data_AF-A0A352MI47-F1
#
_entry.id   AF-A0A352MI47-F1
#
_cell.length_a   1.000
_cell.length_b   1.000
_cell.length_c   1.000
_cell.angle_alpha   90.00
_cell.angle_beta   90.00
_cell.angle_gamma   90.00
#
_symmetry.space_group_name_H-M   'P 1'
#
loop_
_entity.id
_entity.type
_entity.pdbx_description
1 polymer ?
#
loop_
_entity_poly.entity_id
_entity_poly.type
_entity_poly.pdbx_seq_one_letter_code
_entity_poly.pdbx_strand_id
1 'polypeptide(L)'
;MLKTKILIWQLVLITFLLASCSVKEEKAITILETTDLHGVILPYDFIEKKEIKASLAGVSTYVNQVRKGERPVILLDNGDNLQGQPAVYYYNFIDTVSPHIMAGALNFIGYDAGTVGNHDIEAGHAVYDRLVRKYKFPLLAANAINKTTGKPYFKPYTIIEKNGISVAVIGMITPSVPDWLPPELYSGIEFRDMLETAKTYMPEVLKEKPDVVIGLFHSGWDERGDQTVEGSHNDENGVSAIAWNVPGFDIIMCGHNHNVVNKNFVNSKGDTVLVLEGGSRSEKIGRADVVFHKDRKSGKMKKTVTGKIINVNDYEPDKAFLAEFSAEKDVILEYVSKVIAKSEASISSRDSYFGSSPFVDMVHSVQLDITKADISFSAPLSFDVRISAGPVTVSDMFKLYRFENMLYTMSMSGSEIKKYLEFSYSGWLNTMKGPGDHLLKFQVSKDGKPVMKNGQAWLRNQPYNFDSAAGLEYTIDVSKPEGKRVTIKS
;
A
#
# COMPACT_ATOMS: atom_id res chain seq x y z
N MET A 1 -52.45 41.93 -41.89
CA MET A 1 -52.69 40.95 -40.80
C MET A 1 -52.02 39.59 -41.00
N LEU A 2 -51.83 39.08 -42.22
CA LEU A 2 -51.25 37.75 -42.45
C LEU A 2 -49.74 37.67 -42.14
N LYS A 3 -48.96 38.69 -42.51
CA LYS A 3 -47.50 38.76 -42.25
C LYS A 3 -47.15 38.81 -40.75
N THR A 4 -47.98 39.46 -39.94
CA THR A 4 -47.78 39.58 -38.48
C THR A 4 -48.05 38.25 -37.77
N LYS A 5 -48.99 37.44 -38.27
CA LYS A 5 -49.28 36.11 -37.72
C LYS A 5 -48.14 35.12 -37.99
N ILE A 6 -47.55 35.16 -39.19
CA ILE A 6 -46.43 34.27 -39.55
C ILE A 6 -45.19 34.54 -38.68
N LEU A 7 -44.90 35.81 -38.39
CA LEU A 7 -43.78 36.20 -37.54
C LEU A 7 -43.95 35.71 -36.09
N ILE A 8 -45.18 35.74 -35.56
CA ILE A 8 -45.51 35.23 -34.22
C ILE A 8 -45.35 33.70 -34.17
N TRP A 9 -45.81 32.97 -35.19
CA TRP A 9 -45.63 31.52 -35.26
C TRP A 9 -44.16 31.11 -35.42
N GLN A 10 -43.34 31.88 -36.15
CA GLN A 10 -41.89 31.64 -36.26
C GLN A 10 -41.16 31.93 -34.93
N LEU A 11 -41.52 32.99 -34.21
CA LEU A 11 -40.97 33.26 -32.88
C LEU A 11 -41.33 32.17 -31.87
N VAL A 12 -42.58 31.71 -31.87
CA VAL A 12 -43.04 30.62 -30.98
C VAL A 12 -42.32 29.31 -31.28
N LEU A 13 -42.09 28.98 -32.57
CA LEU A 13 -41.32 27.80 -32.97
C LEU A 13 -39.85 27.90 -32.51
N ILE A 14 -39.23 29.08 -32.63
CA ILE A 14 -37.83 29.30 -32.19
C ILE A 14 -37.71 29.20 -30.66
N THR A 15 -38.69 29.71 -29.90
CA THR A 15 -38.72 29.50 -28.43
C THR A 15 -38.97 28.05 -28.03
N PHE A 16 -39.75 27.28 -28.79
CA PHE A 16 -39.95 25.84 -28.53
C PHE A 16 -38.72 24.99 -28.89
N LEU A 17 -37.99 25.38 -29.94
CA LEU A 17 -36.72 24.76 -30.34
C LEU A 17 -35.59 25.05 -29.35
N LEU A 18 -35.52 26.28 -28.80
CA LEU A 18 -34.55 26.65 -27.76
C LEU A 18 -34.89 26.03 -26.39
N ALA A 19 -36.17 25.77 -26.08
CA ALA A 19 -36.57 25.08 -24.85
C ALA A 19 -36.37 23.55 -24.88
N SER A 20 -36.21 22.94 -26.05
CA SER A 20 -36.02 21.48 -26.20
C SER A 20 -34.57 21.02 -26.18
N CYS A 21 -33.60 21.93 -26.16
CA CYS A 21 -32.17 21.62 -26.01
C CYS A 21 -31.64 21.97 -24.61
N SER A 22 -32.41 21.67 -23.56
CA SER A 22 -31.80 21.42 -22.25
C SER A 22 -31.18 20.03 -22.33
N VAL A 23 -29.93 19.93 -22.81
CA VAL A 23 -29.12 18.73 -22.56
C VAL A 23 -29.09 18.57 -21.05
N LYS A 24 -29.82 17.57 -20.55
CA LYS A 24 -29.99 17.33 -19.13
C LYS A 24 -28.66 16.77 -18.65
N GLU A 25 -27.80 17.65 -18.15
CA GLU A 25 -26.47 17.33 -17.66
C GLU A 25 -26.59 16.18 -16.65
N GLU A 26 -26.01 15.03 -16.99
CA GLU A 26 -26.04 13.85 -16.13
C GLU A 26 -25.09 14.12 -14.95
N LYS A 27 -25.63 14.33 -13.74
CA LYS A 27 -24.81 14.48 -12.53
C LYS A 27 -24.00 13.19 -12.36
N ALA A 28 -22.68 13.29 -12.48
CA ALA A 28 -21.77 12.16 -12.39
C ALA A 28 -20.40 12.60 -11.87
N ILE A 29 -19.66 11.70 -11.23
CA ILE A 29 -18.31 11.94 -10.72
C ILE A 29 -17.44 10.70 -10.88
N THR A 30 -16.16 10.90 -11.17
CA THR A 30 -15.17 9.83 -11.20
C THR A 30 -14.26 9.96 -9.99
N ILE A 31 -14.05 8.85 -9.28
CA ILE A 31 -13.11 8.75 -8.17
C ILE A 31 -11.98 7.82 -8.60
N LEU A 32 -10.76 8.27 -8.42
CA LEU A 32 -9.55 7.54 -8.73
C LEU A 32 -8.75 7.30 -7.45
N GLU A 33 -8.10 6.16 -7.35
CA GLU A 33 -7.28 5.80 -6.19
C GLU A 33 -5.96 5.13 -6.59
N THR A 34 -4.90 5.58 -5.94
CA THR A 34 -3.63 4.85 -5.84
C THR A 34 -3.42 4.35 -4.42
N THR A 35 -2.73 3.23 -4.26
CA THR A 35 -2.35 2.66 -2.96
C THR A 35 -0.98 2.02 -3.08
N ASP A 36 -0.28 1.92 -1.95
CA ASP A 36 0.96 1.15 -1.80
C ASP A 36 2.01 1.53 -2.86
N LEU A 37 2.20 2.83 -3.07
CA LEU A 37 3.07 3.35 -4.12
C LEU A 37 4.52 2.92 -3.91
N HIS A 38 4.92 2.73 -2.65
CA HIS A 38 6.25 2.29 -2.24
C HIS A 38 7.41 3.05 -2.90
N GLY A 39 7.27 4.38 -3.02
CA GLY A 39 8.26 5.26 -3.62
C GLY A 39 8.48 5.08 -5.14
N VAL A 40 7.61 4.37 -5.86
CA VAL A 40 7.68 4.22 -7.32
C VAL A 40 7.13 5.48 -8.01
N ILE A 41 7.89 6.57 -7.92
CA ILE A 41 7.51 7.91 -8.38
C ILE A 41 7.87 8.10 -9.87
N LEU A 42 9.11 7.76 -10.22
CA LEU A 42 9.67 7.90 -11.56
C LEU A 42 9.70 6.53 -12.27
N PRO A 43 9.74 6.48 -13.62
CA PRO A 43 9.81 5.23 -14.39
C PRO A 43 11.22 4.60 -14.33
N TYR A 44 11.75 4.47 -13.12
CA TYR A 44 13.09 3.99 -12.83
C TYR A 44 13.12 3.24 -11.48
N ASP A 45 13.66 2.04 -11.48
CA ASP A 45 13.96 1.27 -10.28
C ASP A 45 15.36 1.65 -9.81
N PHE A 46 15.46 2.38 -8.69
CA PHE A 46 16.73 2.89 -8.18
C PHE A 46 17.56 1.82 -7.46
N ILE A 47 16.96 0.67 -7.12
CA ILE A 47 17.67 -0.47 -6.53
C ILE A 47 18.34 -1.26 -7.65
N GLU A 48 17.60 -1.56 -8.71
CA GLU A 48 18.11 -2.31 -9.87
C GLU A 48 18.82 -1.42 -10.90
N LYS A 49 18.75 -0.10 -10.74
CA LYS A 49 19.34 0.90 -11.64
C LYS A 49 18.92 0.69 -13.11
N LYS A 50 17.61 0.52 -13.32
CA LYS A 50 17.03 0.29 -14.65
C LYS A 50 15.69 0.98 -14.82
N GLU A 51 15.34 1.28 -16.06
CA GLU A 51 14.01 1.79 -16.40
C GLU A 51 12.92 0.76 -16.13
N ILE A 52 11.77 1.24 -15.67
CA ILE A 52 10.56 0.46 -15.45
C ILE A 52 9.36 1.21 -16.03
N LYS A 53 8.29 0.48 -16.35
CA LYS A 53 7.06 1.11 -16.86
C LYS A 53 6.25 1.80 -15.76
N ALA A 54 6.20 1.18 -14.57
CA ALA A 54 5.41 1.67 -13.45
C ALA A 54 5.98 2.97 -12.91
N SER A 55 5.11 3.98 -12.73
CA SER A 55 5.49 5.28 -12.18
C SER A 55 4.26 6.16 -11.91
N LEU A 56 4.40 7.10 -10.98
CA LEU A 56 3.45 8.19 -10.82
C LEU A 56 3.38 9.10 -12.06
N ALA A 57 4.43 9.15 -12.89
CA ALA A 57 4.37 9.86 -14.17
C ALA A 57 3.32 9.24 -15.12
N GLY A 58 3.19 7.91 -15.16
CA GLY A 58 2.11 7.23 -15.89
C GLY A 58 0.74 7.51 -15.27
N VAL A 59 0.66 7.54 -13.93
CA VAL A 59 -0.57 7.90 -13.20
C VAL A 59 -1.00 9.32 -13.58
N SER A 60 -0.07 10.27 -13.62
CA SER A 60 -0.30 11.65 -14.04
C SER A 60 -0.92 11.73 -15.43
N THR A 61 -0.36 10.99 -16.40
CA THR A 61 -0.92 10.92 -17.77
C THR A 61 -2.37 10.44 -17.75
N TYR A 62 -2.65 9.34 -17.04
CA TYR A 62 -4.01 8.80 -16.96
C TYR A 62 -4.98 9.77 -16.30
N VAL A 63 -4.61 10.32 -15.14
CA VAL A 63 -5.42 11.28 -14.38
C VAL A 63 -5.73 12.51 -15.26
N ASN A 64 -4.72 13.06 -15.94
CA ASN A 64 -4.90 14.20 -16.83
C ASN A 64 -5.80 13.87 -18.04
N GLN A 65 -5.76 12.64 -18.55
CA GLN A 65 -6.69 12.19 -19.58
C GLN A 65 -8.13 12.12 -19.05
N VAL A 66 -8.35 11.60 -17.84
CA VAL A 66 -9.69 11.52 -17.24
C VAL A 66 -10.25 12.93 -16.97
N ARG A 67 -9.42 13.85 -16.46
CA ARG A 67 -9.80 15.25 -16.17
C ARG A 67 -10.17 16.08 -17.40
N LYS A 68 -9.77 15.65 -18.60
CA LYS A 68 -10.21 16.28 -19.87
C LYS A 68 -11.64 15.90 -20.26
N GLY A 69 -12.21 14.86 -19.63
CA GLY A 69 -13.61 14.50 -19.82
C GLY A 69 -14.57 15.49 -19.14
N GLU A 70 -15.87 15.26 -19.31
CA GLU A 70 -16.92 16.14 -18.78
C GLU A 70 -17.21 15.92 -17.28
N ARG A 71 -16.71 14.82 -16.69
CA ARG A 71 -16.98 14.46 -15.29
C ARG A 71 -15.94 15.11 -14.36
N PRO A 72 -16.36 15.70 -13.22
CA PRO A 72 -15.43 16.03 -12.15
C PRO A 72 -14.67 14.77 -11.67
N VAL A 73 -13.42 14.97 -11.26
CA VAL A 73 -12.54 13.92 -10.77
C VAL A 73 -12.14 14.22 -9.32
N ILE A 74 -12.24 13.21 -8.47
CA ILE A 74 -11.58 13.17 -7.15
C ILE A 74 -10.46 12.13 -7.24
N LEU A 75 -9.26 12.51 -6.83
CA LEU A 75 -8.10 11.62 -6.78
C LEU A 75 -7.66 11.41 -5.33
N LEU A 76 -7.60 10.15 -4.92
CA LEU A 76 -7.29 9.73 -3.56
C LEU A 76 -6.01 8.89 -3.54
N ASP A 77 -5.25 9.01 -2.46
CA ASP A 77 -4.10 8.13 -2.19
C ASP A 77 -4.32 7.34 -0.90
N ASN A 78 -4.13 6.03 -0.94
CA ASN A 78 -4.44 5.14 0.17
C ASN A 78 -3.20 4.72 0.98
N GLY A 79 -2.11 5.50 1.00
CA GLY A 79 -0.99 5.30 1.92
C GLY A 79 0.08 4.30 1.45
N ASP A 80 1.08 4.10 2.31
CA ASP A 80 2.33 3.33 2.06
C ASP A 80 3.19 3.94 0.95
N ASN A 81 3.50 5.22 1.15
CA ASN A 81 4.26 6.04 0.22
C ASN A 81 5.73 6.23 0.63
N LEU A 82 6.02 6.18 1.93
CA LEU A 82 7.32 6.60 2.47
C LEU A 82 8.37 5.51 2.60
N GLN A 83 8.11 4.29 2.13
CA GLN A 83 9.03 3.15 2.19
C GLN A 83 9.12 2.44 0.83
N GLY A 84 10.26 1.83 0.50
CA GLY A 84 10.34 0.83 -0.58
C GLY A 84 11.34 1.13 -1.70
N GLN A 85 11.42 2.37 -2.18
CA GLN A 85 12.44 2.80 -3.16
C GLN A 85 13.44 3.77 -2.52
N PRO A 86 14.73 3.76 -2.92
CA PRO A 86 15.74 4.70 -2.45
C PRO A 86 15.35 6.16 -2.57
N ALA A 87 14.48 6.50 -3.54
CA ALA A 87 13.95 7.84 -3.72
C ALA A 87 13.31 8.41 -2.44
N VAL A 88 12.46 7.64 -1.76
CA VAL A 88 11.81 8.12 -0.52
C VAL A 88 12.75 8.01 0.68
N TYR A 89 13.58 6.97 0.76
CA TYR A 89 14.61 6.86 1.80
C TYR A 89 15.53 8.09 1.82
N TYR A 90 15.98 8.55 0.66
CA TYR A 90 16.86 9.70 0.54
C TYR A 90 16.25 10.95 1.17
N TYR A 91 14.99 11.27 0.87
CA TYR A 91 14.33 12.46 1.42
C TYR A 91 13.79 12.25 2.85
N ASN A 92 13.62 11.01 3.30
CA ASN A 92 13.29 10.70 4.68
C ASN A 92 14.48 10.95 5.61
N PHE A 93 15.67 10.48 5.22
CA PHE A 93 16.79 10.31 6.15
C PHE A 93 18.11 10.97 5.73
N ILE A 94 18.30 11.29 4.45
CA ILE A 94 19.54 11.89 3.94
C ILE A 94 19.37 13.39 3.72
N ASP A 95 18.48 13.80 2.82
CA ASP A 95 18.10 15.20 2.65
C ASP A 95 16.77 15.48 3.37
N THR A 96 16.91 15.89 4.63
CA THR A 96 15.76 16.19 5.49
C THR A 96 15.26 17.63 5.38
N VAL A 97 15.93 18.47 4.58
CA VAL A 97 15.66 19.91 4.49
C VAL A 97 14.91 20.28 3.22
N SER A 98 15.29 19.68 2.09
CA SER A 98 14.64 19.93 0.80
C SER A 98 13.16 19.49 0.79
N PRO A 99 12.34 20.02 -0.14
CA PRO A 99 11.00 19.49 -0.36
C PRO A 99 11.03 17.98 -0.59
N HIS A 100 10.18 17.25 0.13
CA HIS A 100 10.11 15.80 0.00
C HIS A 100 9.54 15.41 -1.38
N ILE A 101 10.27 14.62 -2.17
CA ILE A 101 9.88 14.26 -3.55
C ILE A 101 8.47 13.67 -3.64
N MET A 102 8.08 12.80 -2.70
CA MET A 102 6.72 12.22 -2.70
C MET A 102 5.65 13.29 -2.50
N ALA A 103 5.89 14.25 -1.60
CA ALA A 103 4.94 15.34 -1.38
C ALA A 103 4.86 16.24 -2.62
N GLY A 104 5.99 16.51 -3.27
CA GLY A 104 6.05 17.21 -4.55
C GLY A 104 5.23 16.50 -5.62
N ALA A 105 5.43 15.19 -5.81
CA ALA A 105 4.77 14.37 -6.82
C ALA A 105 3.24 14.33 -6.64
N LEU A 106 2.75 14.02 -5.43
CA LEU A 106 1.30 13.98 -5.19
C LEU A 106 0.66 15.36 -5.28
N ASN A 107 1.36 16.42 -4.85
CA ASN A 107 0.89 17.80 -5.03
C ASN A 107 0.84 18.23 -6.50
N PHE A 108 1.81 17.80 -7.32
CA PHE A 108 1.88 18.10 -8.75
C PHE A 108 0.70 17.46 -9.49
N ILE A 109 0.42 16.18 -9.21
CA ILE A 109 -0.73 15.48 -9.79
C ILE A 109 -2.05 16.04 -9.25
N GLY A 110 -2.06 16.61 -8.04
CA GLY A 110 -3.23 17.28 -7.47
C GLY A 110 -4.21 16.29 -6.87
N TYR A 111 -3.74 15.47 -5.93
CA TYR A 111 -4.59 14.64 -5.08
C TYR A 111 -5.51 15.51 -4.21
N ASP A 112 -6.72 15.02 -3.94
CA ASP A 112 -7.74 15.73 -3.18
C ASP A 112 -7.78 15.30 -1.70
N ALA A 113 -7.36 14.08 -1.37
CA ALA A 113 -7.14 13.56 -0.02
C ALA A 113 -6.25 12.31 -0.05
N GLY A 114 -5.70 11.92 1.10
CA GLY A 114 -5.07 10.61 1.25
C GLY A 114 -5.25 10.03 2.65
N THR A 115 -4.97 8.74 2.83
CA THR A 115 -4.88 8.10 4.15
C THR A 115 -3.42 7.80 4.48
N VAL A 116 -3.14 7.51 5.75
CA VAL A 116 -1.82 7.09 6.21
C VAL A 116 -1.73 5.56 6.18
N GLY A 117 -0.63 5.01 5.66
CA GLY A 117 -0.33 3.57 5.75
C GLY A 117 0.69 3.23 6.85
N ASN A 118 0.89 1.93 7.12
CA ASN A 118 1.85 1.50 8.14
C ASN A 118 3.28 1.91 7.82
N HIS A 119 3.68 1.85 6.55
CA HIS A 119 5.00 2.27 6.10
C HIS A 119 5.16 3.80 6.06
N ASP A 120 4.06 4.56 6.09
CA ASP A 120 4.13 6.00 6.33
C ASP A 120 4.46 6.33 7.79
N ILE A 121 3.91 5.55 8.72
CA ILE A 121 4.23 5.66 10.16
C ILE A 121 5.65 5.20 10.45
N GLU A 122 6.15 4.17 9.78
CA GLU A 122 7.51 3.64 9.93
C GLU A 122 8.60 4.70 9.72
N ALA A 123 8.35 5.70 8.87
CA ALA A 123 9.29 6.79 8.66
C ALA A 123 9.48 7.69 9.90
N GLY A 124 8.58 7.60 10.89
CA GLY A 124 8.64 8.32 12.16
C GLY A 124 8.16 9.77 12.11
N HIS A 125 7.86 10.33 13.29
CA HIS A 125 7.28 11.68 13.46
C HIS A 125 7.97 12.77 12.63
N ALA A 126 9.31 12.79 12.60
CA ALA A 126 10.07 13.80 11.86
C ALA A 126 9.69 13.84 10.37
N VAL A 127 9.33 12.69 9.80
CA VAL A 127 8.99 12.54 8.39
C VAL A 127 7.49 12.76 8.18
N TYR A 128 6.60 11.95 8.77
CA TYR A 128 5.18 12.05 8.44
C TYR A 128 4.54 13.36 8.91
N ASP A 129 4.98 13.94 10.04
CA ASP A 129 4.46 15.26 10.47
C ASP A 129 4.93 16.37 9.52
N ARG A 130 6.14 16.22 8.95
CA ARG A 130 6.64 17.13 7.90
C ARG A 130 5.79 17.01 6.65
N LEU A 131 5.44 15.79 6.21
CA LEU A 131 4.60 15.59 5.03
C LEU A 131 3.17 16.12 5.22
N VAL A 132 2.56 15.92 6.39
CA VAL A 132 1.24 16.51 6.73
C VAL A 132 1.23 18.02 6.49
N ARG A 133 2.33 18.72 6.79
CA ARG A 133 2.46 20.18 6.57
C ARG A 133 2.75 20.57 5.12
N LYS A 134 3.20 19.64 4.28
CA LYS A 134 3.64 19.90 2.90
C LYS A 134 2.62 19.43 1.85
N TYR A 135 1.76 18.48 2.18
CA TYR A 135 0.65 18.11 1.31
C TYR A 135 -0.34 19.26 1.15
N LYS A 136 -0.85 19.44 -0.07
CA LYS A 136 -1.92 20.39 -0.41
C LYS A 136 -3.33 19.80 -0.18
N PHE A 137 -3.38 18.59 0.36
CA PHE A 137 -4.58 17.83 0.67
C PHE A 137 -4.47 17.24 2.09
N PRO A 138 -5.59 16.89 2.73
CA PRO A 138 -5.55 16.29 4.06
C PRO A 138 -5.10 14.83 4.03
N LEU A 139 -4.22 14.45 4.96
CA LEU A 139 -4.04 13.06 5.36
C LEU A 139 -5.07 12.66 6.42
N LEU A 140 -5.63 11.49 6.24
CA LEU A 140 -6.75 10.97 7.01
C LEU A 140 -6.32 9.72 7.82
N ALA A 141 -6.82 9.58 9.05
CA ALA A 141 -6.78 8.35 9.83
C ALA A 141 -7.65 8.52 11.10
N ALA A 142 -8.93 8.16 11.00
CA ALA A 142 -9.92 8.31 12.05
C ALA A 142 -9.63 7.47 13.31
N ASN A 143 -8.94 6.34 13.14
CA ASN A 143 -8.61 5.40 14.20
C ASN A 143 -7.21 5.62 14.79
N ALA A 144 -6.42 6.57 14.28
CA ALA A 144 -5.15 6.98 14.89
C ALA A 144 -5.42 8.10 15.88
N ILE A 145 -5.35 7.81 17.18
CA ILE A 145 -5.77 8.72 18.26
C ILE A 145 -4.56 9.26 19.00
N ASN A 146 -4.52 10.58 19.19
CA ASN A 146 -3.55 11.20 20.06
C ASN A 146 -3.87 10.88 21.53
N LYS A 147 -2.99 10.13 22.20
CA LYS A 147 -3.18 9.64 23.58
C LYS A 147 -3.33 10.76 24.62
N THR A 148 -2.81 11.95 24.34
CA THR A 148 -2.89 13.10 25.27
C THR A 148 -4.25 13.79 25.18
N THR A 149 -4.77 13.96 23.97
CA THR A 149 -6.01 14.73 23.75
C THR A 149 -7.26 13.87 23.62
N GLY A 150 -7.10 12.57 23.37
CA GLY A 150 -8.19 11.65 23.03
C GLY A 150 -8.85 11.91 21.68
N LYS A 151 -8.30 12.83 20.87
CA LYS A 151 -8.80 13.20 19.53
C LYS A 151 -7.98 12.53 18.44
N PRO A 152 -8.52 12.41 17.21
CA PRO A 152 -7.74 11.95 16.06
C PRO A 152 -6.43 12.72 15.90
N TYR A 153 -5.33 11.99 15.69
CA TYR A 153 -4.01 12.53 15.41
C TYR A 153 -3.96 13.14 14.00
N PHE A 154 -4.53 12.42 13.04
CA PHE A 154 -4.80 12.90 11.68
C PHE A 154 -6.27 13.28 11.55
N LYS A 155 -6.67 13.95 10.46
CA LYS A 155 -8.10 14.25 10.25
C LYS A 155 -8.88 12.92 10.11
N PRO A 156 -10.08 12.78 10.70
CA PRO A 156 -10.83 11.53 10.58
C PRO A 156 -11.47 11.37 9.19
N TYR A 157 -12.06 12.45 8.68
CA TYR A 157 -12.70 12.50 7.38
C TYR A 157 -12.59 13.90 6.76
N THR A 158 -12.92 14.00 5.48
CA THR A 158 -13.08 15.28 4.77
C THR A 158 -14.30 15.23 3.85
N ILE A 159 -14.90 16.39 3.60
CA ILE A 159 -15.95 16.58 2.58
C ILE A 159 -15.31 17.28 1.38
N ILE A 160 -15.48 16.70 0.19
CA ILE A 160 -14.95 17.21 -1.07
C ILE A 160 -16.13 17.57 -1.96
N GLU A 161 -16.22 18.83 -2.34
CA GLU A 161 -17.28 19.35 -3.23
C GLU A 161 -16.72 19.54 -4.64
N LYS A 162 -17.33 18.88 -5.64
CA LYS A 162 -17.01 19.09 -7.06
C LYS A 162 -18.30 19.16 -7.88
N ASN A 163 -18.50 20.24 -8.63
CA ASN A 163 -19.69 20.46 -9.47
C ASN A 163 -21.04 20.20 -8.73
N GLY A 164 -21.12 20.60 -7.46
CA GLY A 164 -22.32 20.40 -6.63
C GLY A 164 -22.60 18.94 -6.25
N ILE A 165 -21.59 18.06 -6.36
CA ILE A 165 -21.56 16.70 -5.79
C ILE A 165 -20.71 16.75 -4.53
N SER A 166 -21.33 16.39 -3.40
CA SER A 166 -20.65 16.30 -2.10
C SER A 166 -20.16 14.87 -1.85
N VAL A 167 -18.86 14.69 -1.63
CA VAL A 167 -18.24 13.39 -1.36
C VAL A 167 -17.57 13.40 0.00
N ALA A 168 -18.03 12.53 0.90
CA ALA A 168 -17.37 12.29 2.18
C ALA A 168 -16.32 11.19 2.03
N VAL A 169 -15.10 11.45 2.50
CA VAL A 169 -14.01 10.48 2.53
C VAL A 169 -13.57 10.29 3.96
N ILE A 170 -13.76 9.10 4.53
CA ILE A 170 -13.23 8.71 5.84
C ILE A 170 -11.98 7.86 5.64
N GLY A 171 -10.89 8.24 6.29
CA GLY A 171 -9.63 7.49 6.23
C GLY A 171 -9.39 6.65 7.47
N MET A 172 -8.81 5.47 7.32
CA MET A 172 -8.35 4.63 8.43
C MET A 172 -7.09 3.85 8.04
N ILE A 173 -6.36 3.40 9.05
CA ILE A 173 -5.13 2.59 8.93
C ILE A 173 -5.33 1.28 9.69
N THR A 174 -4.66 0.21 9.27
CA THR A 174 -4.62 -1.07 10.01
C THR A 174 -4.28 -0.86 11.50
N PRO A 175 -5.01 -1.49 12.44
CA PRO A 175 -4.74 -1.38 13.87
C PRO A 175 -3.48 -2.16 14.30
N SER A 176 -2.91 -2.99 13.41
CA SER A 176 -1.77 -3.86 13.68
C SER A 176 -0.39 -3.17 13.61
N VAL A 177 -0.34 -1.85 13.38
CA VAL A 177 0.92 -1.08 13.41
C VAL A 177 1.78 -1.39 14.66
N PRO A 178 1.23 -1.47 15.89
CA PRO A 178 2.01 -1.81 17.09
C PRO A 178 2.60 -3.23 17.12
N ASP A 179 2.11 -4.14 16.27
CA ASP A 179 2.62 -5.51 16.19
C ASP A 179 3.94 -5.58 15.39
N TRP A 180 4.22 -4.56 14.58
CA TRP A 180 5.37 -4.53 13.67
C TRP A 180 6.38 -3.43 13.99
N LEU A 181 5.89 -2.25 14.37
CA LEU A 181 6.73 -1.07 14.50
C LEU A 181 7.16 -0.83 15.95
N PRO A 182 8.40 -0.35 16.17
CA PRO A 182 8.82 0.18 17.46
C PRO A 182 7.92 1.34 17.95
N PRO A 183 7.53 1.36 19.25
CA PRO A 183 6.70 2.42 19.82
C PRO A 183 7.22 3.84 19.66
N GLU A 184 8.53 4.02 19.51
CA GLU A 184 9.19 5.31 19.31
C GLU A 184 8.77 5.97 17.99
N LEU A 185 8.46 5.18 16.96
CA LEU A 185 8.08 5.68 15.63
C LEU A 185 6.68 6.32 15.63
N TYR A 186 5.78 5.88 16.51
CA TYR A 186 4.40 6.37 16.63
C TYR A 186 4.08 6.88 18.04
N SER A 187 5.10 7.36 18.76
CA SER A 187 4.98 7.74 20.17
C SER A 187 3.81 8.71 20.42
N GLY A 188 2.93 8.37 21.36
CA GLY A 188 1.75 9.18 21.67
C GLY A 188 0.55 8.97 20.75
N ILE A 189 0.61 8.01 19.82
CA ILE A 189 -0.52 7.57 18.99
C ILE A 189 -1.02 6.20 19.49
N GLU A 190 -2.35 6.03 19.50
CA GLU A 190 -3.05 4.77 19.72
C GLU A 190 -3.82 4.42 18.44
N PHE A 191 -3.59 3.24 17.88
CA PHE A 191 -4.36 2.75 16.72
C PHE A 191 -5.53 1.92 17.23
N ARG A 192 -6.74 2.42 17.02
CA ARG A 192 -7.98 1.78 17.47
C ARG A 192 -8.53 0.83 16.42
N ASP A 193 -9.38 -0.08 16.90
CA ASP A 193 -10.18 -0.97 16.07
C ASP A 193 -10.93 -0.20 14.98
N MET A 194 -10.77 -0.65 13.73
CA MET A 194 -11.35 0.04 12.57
C MET A 194 -12.87 -0.13 12.49
N LEU A 195 -13.42 -1.29 12.89
CA LEU A 195 -14.87 -1.54 12.83
C LEU A 195 -15.62 -0.65 13.80
N GLU A 196 -15.16 -0.58 15.06
CA GLU A 196 -15.76 0.28 16.07
C GLU A 196 -15.56 1.77 15.73
N THR A 197 -14.42 2.13 15.15
CA THR A 197 -14.20 3.49 14.62
C THR A 197 -15.18 3.83 13.50
N ALA A 198 -15.39 2.94 12.53
CA ALA A 198 -16.33 3.13 11.44
C ALA A 198 -17.78 3.29 11.93
N LYS A 199 -18.20 2.46 12.90
CA LYS A 199 -19.53 2.58 13.55
C LYS A 199 -19.70 3.94 14.24
N THR A 200 -18.63 4.49 14.82
CA THR A 200 -18.63 5.79 15.50
C THR A 200 -18.76 6.95 14.52
N TYR A 201 -17.97 6.95 13.45
CA TYR A 201 -17.93 8.08 12.50
C TYR A 201 -19.02 8.06 11.45
N MET A 202 -19.56 6.89 11.07
CA MET A 202 -20.58 6.81 10.02
C MET A 202 -21.81 7.71 10.29
N PRO A 203 -22.41 7.71 11.51
CA PRO A 203 -23.49 8.64 11.84
C PRO A 203 -23.09 10.12 11.75
N GLU A 204 -21.83 10.48 12.04
CA GLU A 204 -21.34 11.86 11.92
C GLU A 204 -21.22 12.26 10.45
N VAL A 205 -20.60 11.41 9.63
CA VAL A 205 -20.47 11.62 8.18
C VAL A 205 -21.83 11.77 7.51
N LEU A 206 -22.82 10.96 7.89
CA LEU A 206 -24.17 11.04 7.31
C LEU A 206 -24.92 12.34 7.69
N LYS A 207 -24.56 13.02 8.80
CA LYS A 207 -25.15 14.33 9.16
C LYS A 207 -24.74 15.44 8.18
N GLU A 208 -23.59 15.29 7.53
CA GLU A 208 -23.12 16.20 6.48
C GLU A 208 -23.95 16.08 5.20
N LYS A 209 -24.77 15.02 5.09
CA LYS A 209 -25.62 14.70 3.93
C LYS A 209 -24.85 14.60 2.61
N PRO A 210 -23.73 13.85 2.55
CA PRO A 210 -22.98 13.70 1.32
C PRO A 210 -23.78 12.94 0.25
N ASP A 211 -23.53 13.25 -1.02
CA ASP A 211 -24.07 12.49 -2.15
C ASP A 211 -23.40 11.10 -2.28
N VAL A 212 -22.11 11.00 -1.90
CA VAL A 212 -21.30 9.77 -1.93
C VAL A 212 -20.47 9.64 -0.65
N VAL A 213 -20.41 8.44 -0.07
CA VAL A 213 -19.55 8.12 1.09
C VAL A 213 -18.49 7.09 0.69
N ILE A 214 -17.23 7.43 0.96
CA ILE A 214 -16.05 6.64 0.60
C ILE A 214 -15.28 6.28 1.87
N GLY A 215 -14.99 5.00 2.04
CA GLY A 215 -13.96 4.53 2.96
C GLY A 215 -12.62 4.43 2.23
N LEU A 216 -11.59 5.13 2.73
CA LEU A 216 -10.22 5.08 2.23
C LEU A 216 -9.35 4.40 3.29
N PHE A 217 -9.25 3.07 3.22
CA PHE A 217 -8.74 2.25 4.31
C PHE A 217 -7.42 1.62 3.92
N HIS A 218 -6.34 2.01 4.59
CA HIS A 218 -5.07 1.31 4.49
C HIS A 218 -5.09 0.05 5.38
N SER A 219 -5.88 -0.91 4.93
CA SER A 219 -6.07 -2.24 5.50
C SER A 219 -6.56 -3.13 4.35
N GLY A 220 -6.24 -4.42 4.40
CA GLY A 220 -6.49 -5.28 3.25
C GLY A 220 -7.91 -5.81 3.16
N TRP A 221 -8.30 -6.13 1.93
CA TRP A 221 -9.47 -6.95 1.65
C TRP A 221 -9.13 -8.43 1.82
N ASP A 222 -9.76 -9.09 2.79
CA ASP A 222 -9.84 -10.54 2.85
C ASP A 222 -11.28 -10.97 2.59
N GLU A 223 -11.50 -11.87 1.65
CA GLU A 223 -12.87 -12.29 1.28
C GLU A 223 -13.45 -13.24 2.34
N ARG A 224 -13.57 -12.76 3.59
CA ARG A 224 -14.32 -13.44 4.64
C ARG A 224 -15.77 -13.42 4.21
N GLY A 225 -16.33 -14.60 3.97
CA GLY A 225 -17.76 -14.73 3.76
C GLY A 225 -18.57 -14.11 4.91
N ASP A 226 -19.87 -14.01 4.69
CA ASP A 226 -20.93 -13.47 5.54
C ASP A 226 -20.95 -13.84 7.05
N GLN A 227 -20.03 -14.67 7.56
CA GLN A 227 -20.17 -15.35 8.86
C GLN A 227 -19.06 -15.13 9.91
N THR A 228 -18.05 -14.27 9.73
CA THR A 228 -16.93 -14.21 10.70
C THR A 228 -16.50 -12.81 11.16
N VAL A 229 -17.45 -11.89 11.30
CA VAL A 229 -17.06 -10.49 11.55
C VAL A 229 -17.37 -9.97 12.95
N GLU A 230 -18.50 -10.34 13.56
CA GLU A 230 -18.86 -9.83 14.88
C GLU A 230 -17.90 -10.40 15.94
N GLY A 231 -16.89 -9.61 16.35
CA GLY A 231 -15.88 -9.98 17.34
C GLY A 231 -14.43 -10.07 16.85
N SER A 232 -14.14 -9.83 15.56
CA SER A 232 -12.76 -9.65 15.10
C SER A 232 -12.27 -8.27 15.53
N HIS A 233 -11.64 -8.21 16.71
CA HIS A 233 -11.06 -6.98 17.24
C HIS A 233 -9.62 -6.83 16.76
N ASN A 234 -9.24 -5.60 16.40
CA ASN A 234 -7.88 -5.25 15.94
C ASN A 234 -7.42 -6.10 14.75
N ASP A 235 -8.31 -6.26 13.78
CA ASP A 235 -8.03 -7.01 12.57
C ASP A 235 -7.10 -6.25 11.63
N GLU A 236 -5.97 -6.85 11.26
CA GLU A 236 -5.03 -6.33 10.27
C GLU A 236 -5.73 -5.99 8.94
N ASN A 237 -6.62 -6.89 8.51
CA ASN A 237 -7.34 -6.85 7.24
C ASN A 237 -8.86 -6.65 7.47
N GLY A 238 -9.22 -5.57 8.15
CA GLY A 238 -10.59 -5.28 8.63
C GLY A 238 -11.59 -4.77 7.58
N VAL A 239 -11.26 -4.72 6.30
CA VAL A 239 -12.12 -4.07 5.29
C VAL A 239 -13.43 -4.83 5.06
N SER A 240 -13.36 -6.16 4.92
CA SER A 240 -14.53 -7.02 4.74
C SER A 240 -15.50 -6.89 5.92
N ALA A 241 -14.92 -6.73 7.11
CA ALA A 241 -15.65 -6.57 8.34
C ALA A 241 -16.53 -5.31 8.38
N ILE A 242 -15.93 -4.19 7.99
CA ILE A 242 -16.58 -2.88 7.93
C ILE A 242 -17.63 -2.86 6.82
N ALA A 243 -17.29 -3.39 5.63
CA ALA A 243 -18.19 -3.44 4.48
C ALA A 243 -19.50 -4.16 4.81
N TRP A 244 -19.46 -5.21 5.64
CA TRP A 244 -20.65 -5.94 6.09
C TRP A 244 -21.44 -5.20 7.17
N ASN A 245 -20.77 -4.75 8.24
CA ASN A 245 -21.42 -4.29 9.47
C ASN A 245 -21.74 -2.80 9.52
N VAL A 246 -21.20 -1.99 8.61
CA VAL A 246 -21.36 -0.53 8.64
C VAL A 246 -22.04 -0.05 7.35
N PRO A 247 -23.39 -0.11 7.29
CA PRO A 247 -24.15 0.48 6.18
C PRO A 247 -23.91 1.99 6.06
N GLY A 248 -23.90 2.49 4.82
CA GLY A 248 -23.73 3.90 4.50
C GLY A 248 -22.60 4.19 3.52
N PHE A 249 -21.63 3.28 3.39
CA PHE A 249 -20.60 3.35 2.35
C PHE A 249 -21.16 3.04 0.96
N ASP A 250 -20.72 3.79 -0.04
CA ASP A 250 -20.96 3.48 -1.45
C ASP A 250 -19.75 2.80 -2.08
N ILE A 251 -18.57 3.24 -1.67
CA ILE A 251 -17.27 2.78 -2.17
C ILE A 251 -16.36 2.58 -0.96
N ILE A 252 -15.62 1.47 -0.96
CA ILE A 252 -14.46 1.28 -0.09
C ILE A 252 -13.25 1.05 -0.99
N MET A 253 -12.24 1.89 -0.84
CA MET A 253 -10.94 1.78 -1.48
C MET A 253 -9.94 1.30 -0.44
N CYS A 254 -9.36 0.13 -0.66
CA CYS A 254 -8.45 -0.54 0.26
C CYS A 254 -7.01 -0.65 -0.29
N GLY A 255 -6.10 -1.19 0.52
CA GLY A 255 -4.66 -1.26 0.25
C GLY A 255 -3.98 -2.27 1.18
N HIS A 256 -2.71 -2.05 1.54
CA HIS A 256 -1.93 -2.82 2.52
C HIS A 256 -1.51 -4.23 2.08
N ASN A 257 -2.41 -5.04 1.52
CA ASN A 257 -2.10 -6.42 1.14
C ASN A 257 -1.75 -6.61 -0.35
N HIS A 258 -1.71 -5.51 -1.11
CA HIS A 258 -1.31 -5.42 -2.52
C HIS A 258 -2.14 -6.29 -3.46
N ASN A 259 -3.39 -6.58 -3.09
CA ASN A 259 -4.31 -7.32 -3.92
C ASN A 259 -4.86 -6.44 -5.05
N VAL A 260 -5.42 -7.07 -6.07
CA VAL A 260 -6.20 -6.37 -7.09
C VAL A 260 -7.66 -6.75 -6.91
N VAL A 261 -8.47 -5.81 -6.44
CA VAL A 261 -9.87 -6.04 -6.08
C VAL A 261 -10.76 -5.11 -6.88
N ASN A 262 -11.84 -5.67 -7.45
CA ASN A 262 -12.95 -4.92 -8.03
C ASN A 262 -14.22 -5.73 -7.86
N LYS A 263 -14.95 -5.47 -6.78
CA LYS A 263 -16.06 -6.33 -6.36
C LYS A 263 -17.22 -5.51 -5.81
N ASN A 264 -18.43 -5.87 -6.22
CA ASN A 264 -19.64 -5.44 -5.53
C ASN A 264 -19.91 -6.38 -4.35
N PHE A 265 -19.99 -5.82 -3.16
CA PHE A 265 -20.26 -6.52 -1.91
C PHE A 265 -21.60 -6.08 -1.34
N VAL A 266 -22.39 -7.00 -0.81
CA VAL A 266 -23.70 -6.70 -0.22
C VAL A 266 -23.56 -6.67 1.29
N ASN A 267 -23.90 -5.56 1.93
CA ASN A 267 -23.79 -5.40 3.37
C ASN A 267 -24.96 -6.06 4.13
N SER A 268 -24.91 -6.02 5.47
CA SER A 268 -25.94 -6.59 6.36
C SER A 268 -27.35 -5.99 6.21
N LYS A 269 -27.52 -4.86 5.51
CA LYS A 269 -28.81 -4.23 5.19
C LYS A 269 -29.27 -4.48 3.75
N GLY A 270 -28.48 -5.19 2.96
CA GLY A 270 -28.77 -5.46 1.55
C GLY A 270 -28.32 -4.36 0.59
N ASP A 271 -27.61 -3.32 1.06
CA ASP A 271 -27.05 -2.30 0.18
C ASP A 271 -25.76 -2.81 -0.48
N THR A 272 -25.53 -2.38 -1.72
CA THR A 272 -24.31 -2.75 -2.46
C THR A 272 -23.23 -1.69 -2.26
N VAL A 273 -22.03 -2.13 -1.86
CA VAL A 273 -20.81 -1.34 -1.74
C VAL A 273 -19.82 -1.81 -2.79
N LEU A 274 -19.20 -0.88 -3.53
CA LEU A 274 -18.09 -1.19 -4.42
C LEU A 274 -16.78 -1.25 -3.63
N VAL A 275 -16.06 -2.35 -3.70
CA VAL A 275 -14.72 -2.50 -3.10
C VAL A 275 -13.67 -2.50 -4.21
N LEU A 276 -12.65 -1.64 -4.06
CA LEU A 276 -11.55 -1.46 -5.00
C LEU A 276 -10.19 -1.54 -4.30
N GLU A 277 -9.22 -2.18 -4.96
CA GLU A 277 -7.80 -2.14 -4.59
C GLU A 277 -6.96 -2.19 -5.87
N GLY A 278 -6.04 -1.21 -6.01
CA GLY A 278 -5.19 -1.07 -7.19
C GLY A 278 -3.96 -1.98 -7.24
N GLY A 279 -3.67 -2.73 -6.18
CA GLY A 279 -2.39 -3.44 -6.05
C GLY A 279 -1.33 -2.53 -5.45
N SER A 280 -0.17 -2.38 -6.07
CA SER A 280 0.90 -1.55 -5.53
C SER A 280 1.85 -1.01 -6.61
N ARG A 281 2.84 -0.22 -6.20
CA ARG A 281 3.99 0.22 -7.00
C ARG A 281 3.64 1.07 -8.23
N SER A 282 2.57 1.87 -8.16
CA SER A 282 2.12 2.73 -9.26
C SER A 282 1.79 1.97 -10.56
N GLU A 283 1.54 0.66 -10.48
CA GLU A 283 1.27 -0.15 -11.67
C GLU A 283 -0.15 0.02 -12.18
N LYS A 284 -1.10 0.24 -11.27
CA LYS A 284 -2.52 0.34 -11.58
C LYS A 284 -3.17 1.42 -10.71
N ILE A 285 -4.35 1.84 -11.13
CA ILE A 285 -5.18 2.81 -10.43
C ILE A 285 -6.61 2.27 -10.34
N GLY A 286 -7.18 2.33 -9.14
CA GLY A 286 -8.60 2.06 -8.91
C GLY A 286 -9.45 3.19 -9.50
N ARG A 287 -10.55 2.83 -10.17
CA ARG A 287 -11.50 3.81 -10.71
C ARG A 287 -12.93 3.42 -10.35
N ALA A 288 -13.63 4.33 -9.68
CA ALA A 288 -15.06 4.27 -9.48
C ALA A 288 -15.75 5.40 -10.28
N ASP A 289 -16.76 5.06 -11.07
CA ASP A 289 -17.66 6.01 -11.70
C ASP A 289 -19.01 5.98 -11.00
N VAL A 290 -19.47 7.14 -10.51
CA VAL A 290 -20.77 7.31 -9.86
C VAL A 290 -21.66 8.15 -10.78
N VAL A 291 -22.84 7.62 -11.12
CA VAL A 291 -23.80 8.27 -12.01
C VAL A 291 -25.14 8.40 -11.31
N PHE A 292 -25.65 9.62 -11.20
CA PHE A 292 -26.91 9.92 -10.53
C PHE A 292 -28.05 9.96 -11.54
N HIS A 293 -29.12 9.20 -11.27
CA HIS A 293 -30.29 9.12 -12.12
C HIS A 293 -31.59 9.18 -11.32
N LYS A 294 -32.64 9.70 -11.92
CA LYS A 294 -33.96 9.74 -11.30
C LYS A 294 -34.64 8.39 -11.49
N ASP A 295 -35.01 7.73 -10.39
CA ASP A 295 -35.77 6.49 -10.43
C ASP A 295 -37.14 6.74 -11.07
N ARG A 296 -37.45 5.99 -12.14
CA ARG A 296 -38.66 6.20 -12.93
C ARG A 296 -39.95 5.90 -12.16
N LYS A 297 -39.90 5.07 -11.11
CA LYS A 297 -41.09 4.65 -10.34
C LYS A 297 -41.35 5.55 -9.13
N SER A 298 -40.31 5.84 -8.36
CA SER A 298 -40.39 6.60 -7.10
C SER A 298 -40.09 8.09 -7.26
N GLY A 299 -39.50 8.50 -8.40
CA GLY A 299 -39.06 9.88 -8.62
C GLY A 299 -37.87 10.30 -7.74
N LYS A 300 -37.35 9.42 -6.87
CA LYS A 300 -36.19 9.67 -6.03
C LYS A 300 -34.91 9.63 -6.86
N MET A 301 -33.91 10.41 -6.47
CA MET A 301 -32.57 10.27 -7.03
C MET A 301 -31.95 8.97 -6.52
N LYS A 302 -31.41 8.19 -7.45
CA LYS A 302 -30.59 7.00 -7.21
C LYS A 302 -29.21 7.23 -7.82
N LYS A 303 -28.24 6.42 -7.40
CA LYS A 303 -26.90 6.40 -7.96
C LYS A 303 -26.55 4.99 -8.40
N THR A 304 -25.79 4.90 -9.48
CA THR A 304 -25.13 3.68 -9.95
C THR A 304 -23.64 3.86 -9.76
N VAL A 305 -23.00 2.90 -9.11
CA VAL A 305 -21.55 2.88 -8.88
C VAL A 305 -20.96 1.75 -9.70
N THR A 306 -19.90 2.03 -10.48
CA THR A 306 -19.20 1.02 -11.28
C THR A 306 -17.69 1.13 -11.08
N GLY A 307 -17.02 -0.01 -10.95
CA GLY A 307 -15.59 -0.10 -10.67
C GLY A 307 -14.77 -0.66 -11.84
N LYS A 308 -13.54 -0.16 -11.99
CA LYS A 308 -12.51 -0.71 -12.89
C LYS A 308 -11.13 -0.57 -12.26
N ILE A 309 -10.25 -1.51 -12.57
CA ILE A 309 -8.81 -1.38 -12.32
C ILE A 309 -8.16 -1.08 -13.66
N ILE A 310 -7.37 -0.01 -13.70
CA ILE A 310 -6.72 0.47 -14.91
C ILE A 310 -5.23 0.22 -14.79
N ASN A 311 -4.66 -0.49 -15.75
CA ASN A 311 -3.22 -0.71 -15.81
C ASN A 311 -2.52 0.56 -16.31
N VAL A 312 -1.81 1.23 -15.42
CA VAL A 312 -1.15 2.51 -15.69
C VAL A 312 0.12 2.30 -16.53
N ASN A 313 0.70 1.09 -16.49
CA ASN A 313 1.86 0.73 -17.32
C ASN A 313 1.59 0.79 -18.84
N ASP A 314 0.33 0.91 -19.25
CA ASP A 314 -0.09 1.05 -20.65
C ASP A 314 -0.06 2.51 -21.13
N TYR A 315 0.26 3.46 -20.24
CA TYR A 315 0.31 4.89 -20.54
C TYR A 315 1.74 5.39 -20.57
N GLU A 316 2.05 6.22 -21.56
CA GLU A 316 3.34 6.92 -21.63
C GLU A 316 3.50 7.88 -20.43
N PRO A 317 4.68 7.92 -19.78
CA PRO A 317 4.96 8.85 -18.69
C PRO A 317 4.71 10.32 -19.05
N ASP A 318 4.09 11.07 -18.14
CA ASP A 318 3.83 12.50 -18.30
C ASP A 318 5.14 13.30 -18.42
N LYS A 319 5.36 13.91 -19.58
CA LYS A 319 6.58 14.67 -19.88
C LYS A 319 6.77 15.88 -18.96
N ALA A 320 5.69 16.54 -18.55
CA ALA A 320 5.79 17.68 -17.64
C ALA A 320 6.19 17.22 -16.23
N PHE A 321 5.62 16.09 -15.78
CA PHE A 321 6.01 15.45 -14.53
C PHE A 321 7.49 15.05 -14.54
N LEU A 322 7.95 14.40 -15.61
CA LEU A 322 9.37 13.99 -15.72
C LEU A 322 10.33 15.18 -15.75
N ALA A 323 9.94 16.29 -16.39
CA ALA A 323 10.74 17.51 -16.41
C ALA A 323 10.82 18.14 -15.01
N GLU A 324 9.69 18.22 -14.31
CA GLU A 324 9.61 18.76 -12.94
C GLU A 324 10.57 18.04 -11.99
N PHE A 325 10.57 16.69 -12.01
CA PHE A 325 11.34 15.88 -11.05
C PHE A 325 12.69 15.37 -11.59
N SER A 326 13.22 16.02 -12.64
CA SER A 326 14.47 15.61 -13.28
C SER A 326 15.68 15.83 -12.38
N ALA A 327 15.73 16.96 -11.66
CA ALA A 327 16.83 17.26 -10.75
C ALA A 327 16.88 16.28 -9.57
N GLU A 328 15.74 15.94 -9.00
CA GLU A 328 15.64 14.95 -7.93
C GLU A 328 16.05 13.56 -8.42
N LYS A 329 15.67 13.19 -9.65
CA LYS A 329 16.14 11.94 -10.27
C LYS A 329 17.65 11.87 -10.30
N ASP A 330 18.32 12.94 -10.75
CA ASP A 330 19.79 12.98 -10.86
C ASP A 330 20.47 12.88 -9.48
N VAL A 331 19.94 13.59 -8.47
CA VAL A 331 20.42 13.50 -7.09
C VAL A 331 20.28 12.08 -6.52
N ILE A 332 19.14 11.43 -6.75
CA ILE A 332 18.92 10.05 -6.28
C ILE A 332 19.85 9.08 -7.03
N LEU A 333 20.04 9.27 -8.35
CA LEU A 333 20.96 8.45 -9.14
C LEU A 333 22.39 8.57 -8.63
N GLU A 334 22.85 9.77 -8.29
CA GLU A 334 24.16 9.98 -7.68
C GLU A 334 24.27 9.26 -6.33
N TYR A 335 23.26 9.42 -5.46
CA TYR A 335 23.22 8.76 -4.16
C TYR A 335 23.32 7.23 -4.28
N VAL A 336 22.48 6.61 -5.11
CA VAL A 336 22.43 5.14 -5.22
C VAL A 336 23.65 4.57 -5.96
N SER A 337 24.33 5.38 -6.77
CA SER A 337 25.53 4.98 -7.52
C SER A 337 26.83 5.16 -6.72
N LYS A 338 26.79 5.82 -5.56
CA LYS A 338 27.96 6.00 -4.70
C LYS A 338 28.56 4.65 -4.31
N VAL A 339 29.81 4.43 -4.68
CA VAL A 339 30.60 3.25 -4.29
C VAL A 339 30.98 3.38 -2.82
N ILE A 340 30.66 2.35 -2.03
CA ILE A 340 30.90 2.31 -0.58
C ILE A 340 31.86 1.19 -0.17
N ALA A 341 32.00 0.17 -1.01
CA ALA A 341 32.90 -0.95 -0.77
C ALA A 341 33.30 -1.63 -2.09
N LYS A 342 34.10 -2.68 -1.98
CA LYS A 342 34.43 -3.59 -3.08
C LYS A 342 34.22 -5.03 -2.61
N SER A 343 33.49 -5.82 -3.39
CA SER A 343 33.33 -7.26 -3.16
C SER A 343 34.28 -8.04 -4.07
N GLU A 344 34.96 -9.05 -3.52
CA GLU A 344 35.84 -9.94 -4.29
C GLU A 344 35.04 -11.01 -5.05
N ALA A 345 33.84 -11.33 -4.57
CA ALA A 345 32.98 -12.36 -5.13
C ALA A 345 31.53 -11.88 -5.28
N SER A 346 30.77 -12.57 -6.14
CA SER A 346 29.32 -12.38 -6.16
C SER A 346 28.70 -13.12 -4.99
N ILE A 347 27.71 -12.52 -4.35
CA ILE A 347 26.95 -13.14 -3.26
C ILE A 347 25.46 -13.19 -3.60
N SER A 348 24.77 -14.23 -3.12
CA SER A 348 23.37 -14.54 -3.44
C SER A 348 22.59 -14.86 -2.18
N SER A 349 21.38 -14.31 -2.05
CA SER A 349 20.48 -14.61 -0.92
C SER A 349 19.95 -16.04 -0.95
N ARG A 350 19.93 -16.70 -2.13
CA ARG A 350 19.42 -18.08 -2.26
C ARG A 350 20.23 -19.06 -1.42
N ASP A 351 21.52 -18.82 -1.29
CA ASP A 351 22.44 -19.71 -0.60
C ASP A 351 22.15 -19.75 0.91
N SER A 352 21.57 -18.67 1.47
CA SER A 352 21.18 -18.58 2.89
C SER A 352 20.14 -19.61 3.32
N TYR A 353 19.35 -20.15 2.38
CA TYR A 353 18.36 -21.20 2.69
C TYR A 353 18.96 -22.60 2.82
N PHE A 354 20.25 -22.76 2.51
CA PHE A 354 20.95 -24.06 2.52
C PHE A 354 22.05 -24.13 3.58
N GLY A 355 22.28 -23.06 4.34
CA GLY A 355 23.28 -23.00 5.40
C GLY A 355 23.90 -21.62 5.54
N SER A 356 25.07 -21.55 6.19
CA SER A 356 25.90 -20.34 6.21
C SER A 356 26.23 -19.91 4.78
N SER A 357 26.11 -18.61 4.53
CA SER A 357 26.29 -18.03 3.21
C SER A 357 26.89 -16.64 3.34
N PRO A 358 27.75 -16.21 2.39
CA PRO A 358 28.33 -14.87 2.41
C PRO A 358 27.30 -13.73 2.50
N PHE A 359 26.07 -13.94 2.01
CA PHE A 359 25.03 -12.92 2.01
C PHE A 359 24.52 -12.62 3.43
N VAL A 360 24.08 -13.66 4.16
CA VAL A 360 23.54 -13.47 5.52
C VAL A 360 24.66 -13.36 6.56
N ASP A 361 25.81 -13.99 6.33
CA ASP A 361 26.96 -13.91 7.23
C ASP A 361 27.50 -12.48 7.34
N MET A 362 27.39 -11.68 6.29
CA MET A 362 27.75 -10.26 6.34
C MET A 362 26.84 -9.48 7.31
N VAL A 363 25.52 -9.76 7.28
CA VAL A 363 24.56 -9.13 8.21
C VAL A 363 24.84 -9.58 9.64
N HIS A 364 25.03 -10.88 9.85
CA HIS A 364 25.40 -11.44 11.14
C HIS A 364 26.68 -10.82 11.70
N SER A 365 27.72 -10.69 10.86
CA SER A 365 29.01 -10.12 11.27
C SER A 365 28.87 -8.67 11.72
N VAL A 366 28.12 -7.85 10.98
CA VAL A 366 27.85 -6.45 11.34
C VAL A 366 27.05 -6.37 12.65
N GLN A 367 26.01 -7.20 12.81
CA GLN A 367 25.20 -7.22 14.03
C GLN A 367 26.06 -7.60 15.26
N LEU A 368 26.85 -8.67 15.17
CA LEU A 368 27.72 -9.12 16.26
C LEU A 368 28.81 -8.08 16.57
N ASP A 369 29.41 -7.46 15.55
CA ASP A 369 30.44 -6.45 15.77
C ASP A 369 29.89 -5.18 16.43
N ILE A 370 28.71 -4.69 16.04
CA ILE A 370 28.13 -3.49 16.63
C ILE A 370 27.62 -3.75 18.06
N THR A 371 26.92 -4.87 18.26
CA THR A 371 26.20 -5.14 19.51
C THR A 371 27.05 -5.84 20.57
N LYS A 372 28.11 -6.54 20.15
CA LYS A 372 28.89 -7.46 20.98
C LYS A 372 28.04 -8.56 21.63
N ALA A 373 26.89 -8.88 21.05
CA ALA A 373 26.06 -10.00 21.49
C ALA A 373 26.76 -11.33 21.20
N ASP A 374 26.39 -12.37 21.96
CA ASP A 374 26.93 -13.72 21.75
C ASP A 374 26.37 -14.37 20.48
N ILE A 375 25.10 -14.06 20.15
CA ILE A 375 24.34 -14.67 19.06
C ILE A 375 23.65 -13.57 18.26
N SER A 376 23.58 -13.75 16.95
CA SER A 376 22.84 -12.90 16.01
C SER A 376 21.82 -13.73 15.26
N PHE A 377 20.60 -13.21 15.13
CA PHE A 377 19.54 -13.76 14.27
C PHE A 377 19.28 -12.81 13.11
N SER A 378 19.15 -13.36 11.90
CA SER A 378 18.87 -12.56 10.71
C SER A 378 18.28 -13.40 9.59
N ALA A 379 17.36 -12.80 8.85
CA ALA A 379 16.89 -13.30 7.58
C ALA A 379 17.68 -12.71 6.41
N PRO A 380 17.69 -13.36 5.24
CA PRO A 380 18.19 -12.78 4.00
C PRO A 380 17.25 -11.70 3.42
N LEU A 381 16.05 -11.51 4.00
CA LEU A 381 15.00 -10.51 3.68
C LEU A 381 14.36 -10.62 2.28
N SER A 382 15.11 -11.04 1.28
CA SER A 382 14.66 -11.33 -0.07
C SER A 382 15.06 -12.74 -0.46
N PHE A 383 14.17 -13.44 -1.17
CA PHE A 383 14.43 -14.81 -1.59
C PHE A 383 15.56 -14.91 -2.62
N ASP A 384 15.54 -14.03 -3.62
CA ASP A 384 16.33 -14.16 -4.84
C ASP A 384 16.94 -12.83 -5.29
N VAL A 385 18.02 -12.43 -4.61
CA VAL A 385 18.80 -11.23 -4.93
C VAL A 385 20.28 -11.56 -4.99
N ARG A 386 21.00 -10.76 -5.79
CA ARG A 386 22.44 -10.92 -6.01
C ARG A 386 23.16 -9.58 -5.92
N ILE A 387 24.29 -9.58 -5.24
CA ILE A 387 25.26 -8.49 -5.26
C ILE A 387 26.48 -9.01 -6.05
N SER A 388 26.88 -8.28 -7.08
CA SER A 388 27.95 -8.71 -7.98
C SER A 388 29.33 -8.44 -7.38
N ALA A 389 30.32 -9.22 -7.82
CA ALA A 389 31.72 -8.89 -7.55
C ALA A 389 32.08 -7.53 -8.16
N GLY A 390 33.03 -6.82 -7.55
CA GLY A 390 33.46 -5.48 -7.97
C GLY A 390 32.98 -4.38 -7.03
N PRO A 391 32.84 -3.14 -7.52
CA PRO A 391 32.35 -2.02 -6.70
C PRO A 391 30.94 -2.29 -6.16
N VAL A 392 30.77 -2.13 -4.85
CA VAL A 392 29.49 -2.22 -4.14
C VAL A 392 28.98 -0.80 -3.96
N THR A 393 27.78 -0.52 -4.44
CA THR A 393 27.14 0.81 -4.34
C THR A 393 26.07 0.85 -3.26
N VAL A 394 25.63 2.05 -2.91
CA VAL A 394 24.48 2.25 -1.99
C VAL A 394 23.25 1.44 -2.45
N SER A 395 22.94 1.39 -3.75
CA SER A 395 21.85 0.55 -4.28
C SER A 395 21.95 -0.93 -3.90
N ASP A 396 23.17 -1.47 -3.81
CA ASP A 396 23.38 -2.88 -3.46
C ASP A 396 23.04 -3.14 -1.99
N MET A 397 23.14 -2.13 -1.12
CA MET A 397 22.71 -2.26 0.28
C MET A 397 21.18 -2.34 0.39
N PHE A 398 20.43 -1.69 -0.50
CA PHE A 398 18.97 -1.90 -0.57
C PHE A 398 18.59 -3.29 -1.09
N LYS A 399 19.50 -4.01 -1.77
CA LYS A 399 19.31 -5.43 -2.11
C LYS A 399 19.60 -6.33 -0.92
N LEU A 400 20.64 -5.99 -0.16
CA LEU A 400 21.05 -6.72 1.04
C LEU A 400 20.02 -6.60 2.17
N TYR A 401 19.66 -5.36 2.51
CA TYR A 401 18.83 -5.01 3.64
C TYR A 401 17.83 -3.94 3.22
N ARG A 402 16.63 -4.41 2.84
CA ARG A 402 15.62 -3.60 2.14
C ARG A 402 14.60 -2.90 3.04
N PHE A 403 14.67 -3.14 4.34
CA PHE A 403 13.74 -2.62 5.34
C PHE A 403 14.50 -1.79 6.36
N GLU A 404 13.91 -0.69 6.80
CA GLU A 404 14.50 0.26 7.74
C GLU A 404 14.36 -0.19 9.20
N ASN A 405 14.53 -1.50 9.45
CA ASN A 405 14.38 -2.13 10.75
C ASN A 405 15.41 -1.60 11.77
N MET A 406 14.99 -1.52 13.03
CA MET A 406 15.90 -1.28 14.15
C MET A 406 16.57 -2.59 14.60
N LEU A 407 17.80 -2.47 15.12
CA LEU A 407 18.55 -3.58 15.72
C LEU A 407 18.35 -3.59 17.23
N TYR A 408 17.92 -4.72 17.78
CA TYR A 408 17.70 -4.92 19.22
C TYR A 408 18.59 -6.04 19.77
N THR A 409 19.08 -5.84 20.98
CA THR A 409 19.75 -6.87 21.79
C THR A 409 18.84 -7.29 22.93
N MET A 410 18.69 -8.59 23.15
CA MET A 410 17.90 -9.15 24.26
C MET A 410 18.55 -10.39 24.84
N SER A 411 18.27 -10.68 26.11
CA SER A 411 18.72 -11.91 26.76
C SER A 411 17.72 -13.04 26.49
N MET A 412 18.22 -14.18 26.04
CA MET A 412 17.43 -15.39 25.79
C MET A 412 18.09 -16.59 26.46
N SER A 413 17.29 -17.51 26.99
CA SER A 413 17.76 -18.82 27.41
C SER A 413 18.11 -19.69 26.20
N GLY A 414 19.01 -20.67 26.37
CA GLY A 414 19.30 -21.66 25.32
C GLY A 414 18.05 -22.41 24.82
N SER A 415 17.03 -22.55 25.67
CA SER A 415 15.76 -23.17 25.29
C SER A 415 14.92 -22.29 24.34
N GLU A 416 14.96 -20.97 24.53
CA GLU A 416 14.27 -20.00 23.67
C GLU A 416 14.98 -19.88 22.33
N ILE A 417 16.31 -19.80 22.33
CA ILE A 417 17.15 -19.83 21.12
C ILE A 417 16.83 -21.07 20.27
N LYS A 418 16.80 -22.26 20.89
CA LYS A 418 16.45 -23.50 20.19
C LYS A 418 15.04 -23.45 19.62
N LYS A 419 14.05 -23.01 20.39
CA LYS A 419 12.65 -22.93 19.92
C LYS A 419 12.48 -21.93 18.78
N TYR A 420 13.24 -20.83 18.80
CA TYR A 420 13.21 -19.84 17.73
C TYR A 420 13.76 -20.40 16.42
N LEU A 421 14.90 -21.09 16.47
CA LEU A 421 15.43 -21.80 15.30
C LEU A 421 14.47 -22.89 14.81
N GLU A 422 13.84 -23.65 15.71
CA GLU A 422 12.83 -24.64 15.34
C GLU A 422 11.64 -23.99 14.62
N PHE A 423 11.15 -22.86 15.13
CA PHE A 423 10.09 -22.08 14.51
C PHE A 423 10.48 -21.63 13.10
N SER A 424 11.65 -20.99 12.96
CA SER A 424 12.20 -20.57 11.68
C SER A 424 12.25 -21.75 10.71
N TYR A 425 13.06 -22.78 10.97
CA TYR A 425 13.21 -23.88 10.01
C TYR A 425 11.91 -24.65 9.73
N SER A 426 10.96 -24.71 10.67
CA SER A 426 9.63 -25.30 10.42
C SER A 426 8.81 -24.49 9.42
N GLY A 427 8.95 -23.16 9.38
CA GLY A 427 8.29 -22.28 8.43
C GLY A 427 8.76 -22.45 6.98
N TRP A 428 10.05 -22.66 6.76
CA TRP A 428 10.64 -22.61 5.40
C TRP A 428 11.14 -23.94 4.85
N LEU A 429 11.34 -24.96 5.68
CA LEU A 429 11.83 -26.27 5.24
C LEU A 429 10.77 -27.38 5.40
N ASN A 430 10.71 -28.28 4.42
CA ASN A 430 9.92 -29.51 4.48
C ASN A 430 10.62 -30.57 5.33
N THR A 431 9.82 -31.49 5.88
CA THR A 431 10.35 -32.73 6.46
C THR A 431 10.69 -33.69 5.33
N MET A 432 11.97 -33.99 5.15
CA MET A 432 12.47 -34.86 4.08
C MET A 432 12.36 -36.34 4.46
N LYS A 433 11.77 -37.13 3.58
CA LYS A 433 11.69 -38.60 3.65
C LYS A 433 12.75 -39.27 2.77
N GLY A 434 13.31 -38.54 1.83
CA GLY A 434 14.39 -39.01 0.95
C GLY A 434 15.01 -37.89 0.12
N PRO A 435 16.08 -38.19 -0.63
CA PRO A 435 16.84 -37.19 -1.39
C PRO A 435 16.08 -36.56 -2.57
N GLY A 436 14.95 -37.13 -2.98
CA GLY A 436 14.10 -36.59 -4.03
C GLY A 436 13.10 -35.52 -3.57
N ASP A 437 12.98 -35.30 -2.26
CA ASP A 437 12.04 -34.32 -1.72
C ASP A 437 12.55 -32.89 -1.91
N HIS A 438 11.62 -31.97 -2.17
CA HIS A 438 11.95 -30.54 -2.15
C HIS A 438 12.23 -30.08 -0.73
N LEU A 439 13.45 -29.63 -0.46
CA LEU A 439 13.84 -29.09 0.83
C LEU A 439 13.02 -27.85 1.21
N LEU A 440 12.87 -26.90 0.28
CA LEU A 440 12.15 -25.65 0.54
C LEU A 440 10.63 -25.85 0.48
N LYS A 441 9.94 -25.23 1.42
CA LYS A 441 8.49 -25.26 1.53
C LYS A 441 7.87 -24.20 0.61
N PHE A 442 7.52 -24.58 -0.61
CA PHE A 442 6.84 -23.72 -1.58
C PHE A 442 5.32 -23.64 -1.31
N GLN A 443 4.71 -22.55 -1.76
CA GLN A 443 3.25 -22.46 -1.89
C GLN A 443 2.80 -23.49 -2.92
N VAL A 444 1.76 -24.27 -2.60
CA VAL A 444 1.24 -25.30 -3.49
C VAL A 444 -0.24 -25.09 -3.80
N SER A 445 -0.64 -25.47 -5.00
CA SER A 445 -2.03 -25.55 -5.45
C SER A 445 -2.77 -26.72 -4.79
N LYS A 446 -4.09 -26.82 -5.02
CA LYS A 446 -4.92 -27.93 -4.51
C LYS A 446 -4.44 -29.32 -4.98
N ASP A 447 -3.82 -29.39 -6.16
CA ASP A 447 -3.20 -30.61 -6.71
C ASP A 447 -1.75 -30.82 -6.24
N GLY A 448 -1.26 -30.03 -5.28
CA GLY A 448 0.04 -30.23 -4.63
C GLY A 448 1.26 -29.75 -5.43
N LYS A 449 1.05 -28.99 -6.51
CA LYS A 449 2.15 -28.44 -7.33
C LYS A 449 2.54 -27.04 -6.87
N PRO A 450 3.82 -26.65 -6.98
CA PRO A 450 4.23 -25.28 -6.68
C PRO A 450 3.42 -24.25 -7.48
N VAL A 451 2.92 -23.22 -6.79
CA VAL A 451 2.26 -22.09 -7.42
C VAL A 451 3.32 -21.23 -8.11
N MET A 452 3.18 -21.10 -9.43
CA MET A 452 4.08 -20.28 -10.25
C MET A 452 3.45 -18.89 -10.45
N LYS A 453 4.19 -17.84 -10.08
CA LYS A 453 3.85 -16.45 -10.43
C LYS A 453 5.00 -15.89 -11.26
N ASN A 454 4.69 -15.41 -12.47
CA ASN A 454 5.67 -14.90 -13.43
C ASN A 454 6.84 -15.86 -13.70
N GLY A 455 6.55 -17.16 -13.79
CA GLY A 455 7.56 -18.19 -14.06
C GLY A 455 8.44 -18.57 -12.86
N GLN A 456 8.14 -18.07 -11.65
CA GLN A 456 8.88 -18.41 -10.43
C GLN A 456 7.96 -19.03 -9.36
N ALA A 457 8.48 -20.03 -8.65
CA ALA A 457 7.82 -20.61 -7.50
C ALA A 457 8.05 -19.73 -6.26
N TRP A 458 7.00 -19.53 -5.47
CA TRP A 458 7.08 -18.73 -4.25
C TRP A 458 7.11 -19.62 -3.00
N LEU A 459 7.92 -19.24 -2.02
CA LEU A 459 7.91 -19.87 -0.71
C LEU A 459 6.52 -19.75 -0.08
N ARG A 460 6.14 -20.75 0.73
CA ARG A 460 4.86 -20.74 1.44
C ARG A 460 4.76 -19.56 2.41
N ASN A 461 5.87 -19.26 3.08
CA ASN A 461 6.00 -18.16 4.02
C ASN A 461 7.00 -17.14 3.49
N GLN A 462 6.83 -15.88 3.90
CA GLN A 462 7.60 -14.76 3.37
C GLN A 462 9.09 -14.86 3.73
N PRO A 463 10.01 -14.54 2.80
CA PRO A 463 11.44 -14.78 2.99
C PRO A 463 12.05 -13.97 4.14
N TYR A 464 11.46 -12.82 4.47
CA TYR A 464 11.94 -11.93 5.53
C TYR A 464 11.69 -12.42 6.95
N ASN A 465 10.97 -13.53 7.14
CA ASN A 465 10.80 -14.17 8.45
C ASN A 465 11.64 -15.46 8.60
N PHE A 466 12.46 -15.81 7.60
CA PHE A 466 13.36 -16.97 7.67
C PHE A 466 14.69 -16.59 8.31
N ASP A 467 14.81 -16.77 9.62
CA ASP A 467 16.05 -16.46 10.35
C ASP A 467 17.01 -17.63 10.43
N SER A 468 18.29 -17.36 10.16
CA SER A 468 19.43 -18.16 10.58
C SER A 468 20.08 -17.55 11.83
N ALA A 469 21.04 -18.26 12.44
CA ALA A 469 21.83 -17.74 13.55
C ALA A 469 23.34 -17.81 13.29
N ALA A 470 24.06 -16.84 13.84
CA ALA A 470 25.51 -16.85 13.98
C ALA A 470 25.92 -16.73 15.45
N GLY A 471 27.14 -17.16 15.80
CA GLY A 471 27.65 -17.20 17.17
C GLY A 471 27.43 -18.53 17.90
N LEU A 472 26.86 -19.54 17.23
CA LEU A 472 26.64 -20.88 17.77
C LEU A 472 26.84 -21.96 16.70
N GLU A 473 27.23 -23.17 17.10
CA GLU A 473 27.30 -24.33 16.20
C GLU A 473 26.03 -25.17 16.33
N TYR A 474 25.28 -25.34 15.24
CA TYR A 474 24.04 -26.12 15.25
C TYR A 474 23.85 -26.97 13.99
N THR A 475 22.98 -27.97 14.08
CA THR A 475 22.60 -28.86 12.98
C THR A 475 21.09 -28.89 12.84
N ILE A 476 20.61 -28.83 11.59
CA ILE A 476 19.20 -28.96 11.23
C ILE A 476 18.98 -30.30 10.56
N ASP A 477 18.36 -31.22 11.29
CA ASP A 477 17.99 -32.54 10.80
C ASP A 477 16.59 -32.50 10.19
N VAL A 478 16.52 -32.23 8.89
CA VAL A 478 15.26 -32.11 8.14
C VAL A 478 14.52 -33.45 7.98
N SER A 479 15.11 -34.58 8.37
CA SER A 479 14.39 -35.86 8.43
C SER A 479 13.43 -35.95 9.63
N LYS A 480 13.65 -35.10 10.65
CA LYS A 480 12.83 -35.06 11.86
C LYS A 480 11.59 -34.17 11.67
N PRO A 481 10.51 -34.46 12.43
CA PRO A 481 9.32 -33.63 12.41
C PRO A 481 9.63 -32.19 12.88
N GLU A 482 8.79 -31.25 12.44
CA GLU A 482 8.80 -29.85 12.88
C GLU A 482 8.84 -29.75 14.41
N GLY A 483 9.65 -28.83 14.94
CA GLY A 483 9.89 -28.67 16.38
C GLY A 483 10.92 -29.64 16.98
N LYS A 484 11.53 -30.53 16.19
CA LYS A 484 12.57 -31.49 16.66
C LYS A 484 13.80 -31.56 15.73
N ARG A 485 14.03 -30.56 14.88
CA ARG A 485 15.09 -30.55 13.86
C ARG A 485 16.43 -30.04 14.39
N VAL A 486 16.42 -29.13 15.36
CA VAL A 486 17.58 -28.35 15.80
C VAL A 486 18.36 -29.07 16.89
N THR A 487 19.66 -29.24 16.69
CA THR A 487 20.62 -29.64 17.72
C THR A 487 21.72 -28.59 17.81
N ILE A 488 21.85 -27.92 18.96
CA ILE A 488 22.90 -26.94 19.24
C ILE A 488 24.04 -27.68 19.95
N LYS A 489 25.28 -27.52 19.47
CA LYS A 489 26.46 -28.21 19.99
C LYS A 489 27.29 -27.36 20.95
N SER A 490 27.51 -26.10 20.61
CA SER A 490 28.28 -25.13 21.40
C SER A 490 27.78 -23.72 21.16
#